data_AF-A0A2K2U0X8-F1
#
_entry.id   AF-A0A2K2U0X8-F1
#
_cell.length_a   1.000
_cell.length_b   1.000
_cell.length_c   1.000
_cell.angle_alpha   90.00
_cell.angle_beta   90.00
_cell.angle_gamma   90.00
#
_symmetry.space_group_name_H-M   'P 1'
#
loop_
_entity.id
_entity.type
_entity.pdbx_description
1 polymer ?
#
loop_
_entity_poly.entity_id
_entity_poly.type
_entity_poly.pdbx_seq_one_letter_code
_entity_poly.pdbx_strand_id
1 'polypeptide(L)'
;MPRGVRKSELEKLQDELSEVQTAIKQYQDALKTMKEKEENLKNLISQEEFKAVHAIMQEKGISLNELKAMLEEIPAEEMQTA
;
A
#
# COMPACT_ATOMS: atom_id res chain seq x y z
N MET A 1 -20.32 -31.96 44.00
CA MET A 1 -20.17 -31.12 42.79
C MET A 1 -19.38 -31.94 41.77
N PRO A 2 -19.83 -32.08 40.52
CA PRO A 2 -19.07 -32.82 39.51
C PRO A 2 -17.75 -32.09 39.30
N ARG A 3 -16.63 -32.77 39.59
CA ARG A 3 -15.30 -32.24 39.34
C ARG A 3 -15.16 -32.16 37.83
N GLY A 4 -15.09 -30.93 37.29
CA GLY A 4 -14.93 -30.70 35.85
C GLY A 4 -13.81 -31.57 35.30
N VAL A 5 -14.14 -32.33 34.25
CA VAL A 5 -13.19 -33.20 33.55
C VAL A 5 -12.02 -32.32 33.10
N ARG A 6 -10.81 -32.60 33.60
CA ARG A 6 -9.63 -31.84 33.19
C ARG A 6 -9.44 -32.05 31.69
N LYS A 7 -9.37 -30.96 30.92
CA LYS A 7 -9.03 -31.04 29.50
C LYS A 7 -7.76 -31.83 29.30
N SER A 8 -7.75 -32.72 28.32
CA SER A 8 -6.55 -33.48 27.97
C SER A 8 -5.46 -32.53 27.41
N GLU A 9 -4.20 -32.97 27.46
CA GLU A 9 -3.11 -32.19 26.85
C GLU A 9 -3.33 -31.96 25.35
N LEU A 10 -3.93 -32.93 24.67
CA LEU A 10 -4.32 -32.81 23.27
C LEU A 10 -5.37 -31.70 23.05
N GLU A 11 -6.41 -31.63 23.89
CA GLU A 11 -7.43 -30.58 23.79
C GLU A 11 -6.83 -29.18 24.00
N LYS A 12 -5.88 -29.03 24.93
CA LYS A 12 -5.18 -27.75 25.14
C LYS A 12 -4.37 -27.34 23.91
N LEU A 13 -3.62 -28.28 23.32
CA LEU A 13 -2.85 -28.02 22.11
C LEU A 13 -3.75 -27.69 20.91
N GLN A 14 -4.94 -28.31 20.83
CA GLN A 14 -5.93 -27.98 19.79
C GLN A 14 -6.54 -26.59 19.99
N ASP A 15 -6.84 -26.22 21.24
CA ASP A 15 -7.31 -24.87 21.57
C ASP A 15 -6.25 -23.82 21.19
N GLU A 16 -4.99 -24.01 21.62
CA GLU A 16 -3.88 -23.11 21.28
C GLU A 16 -3.67 -23.01 19.76
N LEU A 17 -3.74 -24.14 19.03
CA LEU A 17 -3.65 -24.13 17.58
C LEU A 17 -4.78 -23.32 16.93
N SER A 18 -6.01 -23.46 17.45
CA SER A 18 -7.17 -22.72 16.95
C SER A 18 -7.04 -21.21 17.19
N GLU A 19 -6.54 -20.82 18.36
CA GLU A 19 -6.25 -19.42 18.68
C GLU A 19 -5.20 -18.84 17.74
N VAL A 20 -4.09 -19.55 17.51
CA VAL A 20 -3.04 -19.13 16.58
C VAL A 20 -3.56 -19.01 15.16
N GLN A 21 -4.37 -19.97 14.68
CA GLN A 21 -4.97 -19.92 13.35
C GLN A 21 -5.92 -18.72 13.19
N THR A 22 -6.69 -18.41 14.24
CA THR A 22 -7.58 -17.24 14.26
C THR A 22 -6.78 -15.94 14.19
N ALA A 23 -5.70 -15.83 14.97
CA ALA A 23 -4.80 -14.68 14.93
C ALA A 23 -4.14 -14.52 13.55
N ILE A 24 -3.67 -15.61 12.94
CA ILE A 24 -3.11 -15.59 11.58
C ILE A 24 -4.11 -14.99 10.60
N LYS A 25 -5.37 -15.44 10.63
CA LYS A 25 -6.41 -14.94 9.73
C LYS A 25 -6.67 -13.45 9.95
N GLN A 26 -6.79 -13.01 11.20
CA GLN A 26 -6.97 -11.60 11.53
C GLN A 26 -5.82 -10.73 11.02
N TYR A 27 -4.57 -11.17 11.18
CA TYR A 27 -3.42 -10.44 10.67
C TYR A 27 -3.37 -10.42 9.14
N GLN A 28 -3.77 -11.49 8.46
CA GLN A 28 -3.87 -11.52 7.00
C GLN A 28 -4.91 -10.53 6.48
N ASP A 29 -6.08 -10.46 7.13
CA ASP A 29 -7.12 -9.49 6.79
C ASP A 29 -6.63 -8.04 7.03
N ALA A 30 -5.97 -7.79 8.16
CA ALA A 30 -5.36 -6.50 8.44
C ALA A 30 -4.28 -6.11 7.41
N LEU A 31 -3.45 -7.08 6.99
CA LEU A 31 -2.44 -6.88 5.94
C LEU A 31 -3.08 -6.50 4.61
N LYS A 32 -4.20 -7.12 4.25
CA LYS A 32 -4.95 -6.79 3.03
C LYS A 32 -5.45 -5.35 3.07
N THR A 33 -6.09 -4.94 4.17
CA THR A 33 -6.56 -3.55 4.33
C THR A 33 -5.40 -2.55 4.27
N MET A 34 -4.25 -2.88 4.87
CA MET A 34 -3.08 -1.99 4.83
C MET A 34 -2.50 -1.86 3.42
N LYS A 35 -2.49 -2.93 2.61
CA LYS A 35 -2.07 -2.88 1.21
C LYS A 35 -3.01 -2.02 0.36
N GLU A 36 -4.32 -2.17 0.52
CA GLU A 36 -5.30 -1.33 -0.17
C GLU A 36 -5.12 0.15 0.21
N LYS A 37 -4.85 0.44 1.49
CA LYS A 37 -4.53 1.79 1.95
C LYS A 37 -3.23 2.33 1.36
N GLU A 38 -2.19 1.49 1.25
CA GLU A 38 -0.92 1.85 0.62
C GLU A 38 -1.12 2.25 -0.85
N GLU A 39 -1.85 1.45 -1.63
CA GLU A 39 -2.15 1.75 -3.04
C GLU A 39 -2.95 3.05 -3.17
N ASN A 40 -3.96 3.25 -2.33
CA ASN A 40 -4.73 4.48 -2.30
C ASN A 40 -3.86 5.70 -2.00
N LEU A 41 -2.94 5.60 -1.05
CA LEU A 41 -2.01 6.68 -0.73
C LEU A 41 -1.06 6.99 -1.89
N LYS A 42 -0.52 5.97 -2.56
CA LYS A 42 0.32 6.16 -3.77
C LYS A 42 -0.46 6.90 -4.86
N ASN A 43 -1.71 6.52 -5.11
CA ASN A 43 -2.56 7.19 -6.08
C ASN A 43 -2.83 8.65 -5.72
N LEU A 44 -3.12 8.94 -4.44
CA LEU A 44 -3.34 10.31 -3.96
C LEU A 44 -2.07 11.17 -4.10
N ILE A 45 -0.90 10.63 -3.75
CA ILE A 45 0.38 11.34 -3.93
C ILE A 45 0.59 11.70 -5.40
N SER A 46 0.44 10.72 -6.30
CA SER A 46 0.60 10.97 -7.75
C SER A 46 -0.40 12.02 -8.28
N GLN A 47 -1.63 12.03 -7.77
CA GLN A 47 -2.61 13.05 -8.12
C GLN A 47 -2.23 14.44 -7.61
N GLU A 48 -1.73 14.56 -6.37
CA GLU A 48 -1.28 15.83 -5.83
C GLU A 48 -0.04 16.37 -6.56
N GLU A 49 0.92 15.50 -6.90
CA GLU A 49 2.07 15.85 -7.74
C GLU A 49 1.61 16.38 -9.11
N PHE A 50 0.67 15.70 -9.75
CA PHE A 50 0.10 16.15 -11.03
C PHE A 50 -0.62 17.50 -10.89
N LYS A 51 -1.42 17.69 -9.84
CA LYS A 51 -2.10 18.97 -9.57
C LYS A 51 -1.09 20.11 -9.38
N ALA A 52 0.00 19.87 -8.65
CA ALA A 52 1.05 20.86 -8.44
C ALA A 52 1.69 21.28 -9.78
N VAL A 53 2.04 20.32 -10.64
CA VAL A 53 2.56 20.61 -11.98
C VAL A 53 1.52 21.33 -12.84
N HIS A 54 0.27 20.87 -12.83
CA HIS A 54 -0.81 21.48 -13.59
C HIS A 54 -1.07 22.94 -13.18
N ALA A 55 -1.04 23.25 -11.88
CA ALA A 55 -1.18 24.62 -11.39
C ALA A 55 -0.07 25.53 -11.94
N ILE A 56 1.19 25.09 -11.88
CA ILE A 56 2.33 25.83 -12.45
C ILE A 56 2.17 26.03 -13.96
N MET A 57 1.67 25.02 -14.69
CA MET A 57 1.39 25.14 -16.12
C MET A 57 0.35 26.22 -16.39
N GLN A 58 -0.75 26.25 -15.63
CA GLN A 58 -1.79 27.26 -15.77
C GLN A 58 -1.26 28.67 -15.47
N GLU A 59 -0.48 28.84 -14.40
CA GLU A 59 0.14 30.12 -14.05
C GLU A 59 1.07 30.65 -15.15
N LYS A 60 1.82 29.74 -15.80
CA LYS A 60 2.75 30.07 -16.88
C LYS A 60 2.08 30.15 -18.25
N GLY A 61 0.78 29.85 -18.35
CA GLY A 61 0.07 29.78 -19.63
C GLY A 61 0.58 28.68 -20.56
N ILE A 62 1.21 27.63 -20.01
CA ILE A 62 1.80 26.52 -20.76
C ILE A 62 0.73 25.43 -20.95
N SER A 63 0.51 25.02 -22.19
CA SER A 63 -0.35 23.89 -22.53
C SER A 63 0.36 22.55 -22.29
N LEU A 64 -0.41 21.47 -22.14
CA LEU A 64 0.13 20.12 -21.99
C LEU A 64 1.01 19.69 -23.17
N ASN A 65 0.65 20.11 -24.39
CA ASN A 65 1.41 19.80 -25.60
C ASN A 65 2.75 20.52 -25.62
N GLU A 66 2.80 21.78 -25.15
CA GLU A 66 4.05 22.53 -25.02
C GLU A 66 4.94 21.92 -23.95
N LEU A 67 4.39 21.56 -22.78
CA LEU A 67 5.17 20.86 -21.75
C LEU A 67 5.73 19.52 -22.28
N LYS A 68 4.92 18.77 -23.04
CA LYS A 68 5.35 17.52 -23.65
C LYS A 68 6.48 17.74 -24.66
N ALA A 69 6.35 18.72 -25.54
CA ALA A 69 7.40 19.07 -26.51
C ALA A 69 8.71 19.49 -25.80
N MET A 70 8.61 20.33 -24.74
CA MET A 70 9.77 20.73 -23.94
C MET A 70 10.46 19.54 -23.26
N LEU A 71 9.71 18.53 -22.81
CA LEU A 71 10.27 17.32 -22.19
C LEU A 71 10.87 16.35 -23.22
N GLU A 72 10.31 16.27 -24.43
CA GLU A 72 10.84 15.46 -25.53
C GLU A 72 12.12 16.05 -26.15
N GLU A 73 12.32 17.37 -26.03
CA GLU A 73 13.54 18.06 -26.46
C GLU A 73 14.70 17.92 -25.47
N ILE A 74 14.44 17.56 -24.21
CA ILE A 74 15.49 17.27 -23.24
C ILE A 74 16.03 15.88 -23.58
N PRO A 75 17.30 15.74 -24.01
CA PRO A 75 17.88 14.42 -24.25
C PRO A 75 17.80 13.64 -22.94
N ALA A 76 17.31 12.40 -23.01
CA ALA A 76 17.36 11.50 -21.87
C ALA A 76 18.83 11.28 -21.54
N GLU A 77 19.38 12.04 -20.59
CA GLU A 77 20.70 11.77 -20.06
C GLU A 77 20.64 10.33 -19.55
N GLU A 78 21.41 9.45 -20.21
CA GLU A 78 21.71 8.13 -19.69
C GLU A 78 22.31 8.35 -18.31
N MET A 79 21.50 8.21 -17.26
CA MET A 79 22.00 8.02 -15.90
C MET A 79 22.76 6.69 -15.93
N GLN A 80 24.02 6.77 -16.33
CA GLN A 80 24.99 5.71 -16.18
C GLN A 80 25.06 5.42 -14.69
N THR A 81 24.58 4.23 -14.33
CA THR A 81 24.79 3.58 -13.05
C THR A 81 26.28 3.59 -12.74
N ALA A 82 26.66 4.23 -11.64
CA ALA A 82 27.95 4.05 -10.97
C ALA A 82 27.70 3.46 -9.58
#